data_AF-A0A8I1SKN8-F1
#
_entry.id   AF-A0A8I1SKN8-F1
#
_cell.length_a   1.000
_cell.length_b   1.000
_cell.length_c   1.000
_cell.angle_alpha   90.00
_cell.angle_beta   90.00
_cell.angle_gamma   90.00
#
_symmetry.space_group_name_H-M   'P 1'
#
loop_
_entity.id
_entity.type
_entity.pdbx_description
1 polymer ?
#
loop_
_entity_poly.entity_id
_entity_poly.type
_entity_poly.pdbx_seq_one_letter_code
_entity_poly.pdbx_strand_id
1 'polypeptide(L)'
;MSNPDSDDDNEGQAGTWPSVAAKAVKRQVEPEWEETSQTKPVDPHNPNVEPELPADNEDWEYWWRKLLQPPAKQHKPGLPNIGLGPFDAPLKEWRLFRRPKI
;
A
#
# COMPACT_ATOMS: atom_id res chain seq x y z
N MET A 1 -10.42 -71.65 -32.77
CA MET A 1 -10.98 -70.31 -33.06
C MET A 1 -10.77 -69.48 -31.82
N SER A 2 -9.83 -68.54 -31.89
CA SER A 2 -9.58 -67.57 -30.83
C SER A 2 -10.56 -66.40 -30.99
N ASN A 3 -11.18 -65.98 -29.89
CA ASN A 3 -11.18 -64.56 -29.51
C ASN A 3 -11.43 -64.45 -27.99
N PRO A 4 -10.61 -63.66 -27.27
CA PRO A 4 -10.69 -63.45 -25.83
C PRO A 4 -11.56 -62.23 -25.51
N ASP A 5 -12.34 -62.27 -24.44
CA ASP A 5 -12.80 -61.06 -23.77
C ASP A 5 -12.04 -61.00 -22.44
N SER A 6 -11.04 -60.12 -22.43
CA SER A 6 -10.20 -59.81 -21.29
C SER A 6 -11.00 -58.96 -20.32
N ASP A 7 -11.38 -59.53 -19.18
CA ASP A 7 -11.65 -58.76 -17.97
C ASP A 7 -10.31 -58.21 -17.47
N ASP A 8 -9.97 -57.03 -17.99
CA ASP A 8 -8.85 -56.20 -17.56
C ASP A 8 -9.22 -55.55 -16.21
N ASP A 9 -9.10 -56.32 -15.13
CA ASP A 9 -9.14 -55.82 -13.75
C ASP A 9 -7.84 -55.04 -13.47
N ASN A 10 -7.76 -53.84 -14.05
CA ASN A 10 -6.72 -52.87 -13.79
C ASN A 10 -6.92 -52.30 -12.37
N GLU A 11 -6.42 -53.02 -11.37
CA GLU A 11 -6.23 -52.51 -10.02
C GLU A 11 -5.13 -51.43 -10.04
N GLY A 12 -5.49 -50.24 -10.52
CA GLY A 12 -4.67 -49.04 -10.46
C GLY A 12 -4.43 -48.64 -9.01
N GLN A 13 -3.38 -49.19 -8.41
CA GLN A 13 -2.99 -48.88 -7.04
C GLN A 13 -2.47 -47.43 -7.00
N ALA A 14 -3.36 -46.50 -6.65
CA ALA A 14 -3.00 -45.11 -6.44
C ALA A 14 -2.02 -45.01 -5.27
N GLY A 15 -0.75 -44.69 -5.57
CA GLY A 15 0.27 -44.44 -4.55
C GLY A 15 -0.20 -43.35 -3.59
N THR A 16 0.09 -43.53 -2.30
CA THR A 16 -0.25 -42.56 -1.26
C THR A 16 0.55 -41.27 -1.45
N TRP A 17 -0.16 -40.14 -1.52
CA TRP A 17 0.48 -38.82 -1.57
C TRP A 17 1.27 -38.57 -0.27
N PRO A 18 2.49 -38.01 -0.33
CA PRO A 18 3.23 -37.65 0.87
C PRO A 18 2.49 -36.53 1.62
N SER A 19 1.97 -36.86 2.80
CA SER A 19 1.29 -35.91 3.68
C SER A 19 2.33 -35.19 4.55
N VAL A 20 2.87 -34.08 4.05
CA VAL A 20 3.68 -33.17 4.87
C VAL A 20 2.75 -32.21 5.61
N ALA A 21 2.86 -32.14 6.93
CA ALA A 21 2.11 -31.18 7.73
C ALA A 21 2.51 -29.74 7.33
N ALA A 22 1.53 -28.96 6.87
CA ALA A 22 1.76 -27.55 6.54
C ALA A 22 2.16 -26.78 7.81
N LYS A 23 3.39 -26.22 7.82
CA LYS A 23 3.77 -25.25 8.85
C LYS A 23 3.08 -23.92 8.55
N ALA A 24 2.24 -23.47 9.47
CA ALA A 24 1.66 -22.14 9.41
C ALA A 24 2.76 -21.09 9.54
N VAL A 25 3.01 -20.34 8.45
CA VAL A 25 3.86 -19.15 8.50
C VAL A 25 3.05 -18.04 9.16
N LYS A 26 3.44 -17.64 10.37
CA LYS A 26 2.86 -16.45 11.01
C LYS A 26 3.26 -15.24 10.18
N ARG A 27 2.28 -14.53 9.61
CA ARG A 27 2.53 -13.21 9.01
C ARG A 27 2.97 -12.27 10.14
N GLN A 28 4.15 -11.68 10.00
CA GLN A 28 4.50 -10.51 10.79
C GLN A 28 3.65 -9.35 10.26
N VAL A 29 2.84 -8.75 11.13
CA VAL A 29 2.06 -7.56 10.81
C VAL A 29 2.99 -6.38 11.05
N GLU A 30 3.39 -5.68 9.98
CA GLU A 30 4.07 -4.40 10.13
C GLU A 30 3.09 -3.37 10.70
N PRO A 31 3.52 -2.46 11.58
CA PRO A 31 2.70 -1.40 12.09
C PRO A 31 2.31 -0.46 10.95
N GLU A 32 1.06 -0.05 10.95
CA GLU A 32 0.49 0.83 9.94
C GLU A 32 1.11 2.23 10.05
N TRP A 33 1.27 2.89 8.90
CA TRP A 33 1.69 4.28 8.83
C TRP A 33 0.54 5.21 9.23
N GLU A 34 0.74 5.98 10.30
CA GLU A 34 -0.23 6.96 10.79
C GLU A 34 0.03 8.35 10.21
N GLU A 35 -1.04 9.04 9.81
CA GLU A 35 -0.96 10.44 9.37
C GLU A 35 -0.68 11.37 10.57
N THR A 36 0.37 12.18 10.47
CA THR A 36 0.63 13.23 11.47
C THR A 36 -0.03 14.55 11.07
N SER A 37 -0.16 15.52 11.97
CA SER A 37 -0.63 16.88 11.65
C SER A 37 0.33 17.71 10.79
N GLN A 38 1.57 17.24 10.58
CA GLN A 38 2.59 18.01 9.90
C GLN A 38 2.43 17.96 8.38
N THR A 39 2.48 19.14 7.78
CA THR A 39 2.39 19.35 6.34
C THR A 39 3.43 20.34 5.86
N LYS A 40 3.89 20.19 4.62
CA LYS A 40 4.77 21.13 3.94
C LYS A 40 4.24 21.39 2.53
N PRO A 41 4.34 22.64 2.01
CA PRO A 41 3.97 22.92 0.63
C PRO A 41 4.87 22.14 -0.34
N VAL A 42 4.34 21.78 -1.50
CA VAL A 42 5.14 21.24 -2.61
C VAL A 42 5.80 22.42 -3.32
N ASP A 43 7.13 22.36 -3.47
CA ASP A 43 7.87 23.34 -4.27
C ASP A 43 7.46 23.23 -5.74
N PRO A 44 6.96 24.30 -6.38
CA PRO A 44 6.58 24.27 -7.80
C PRO A 44 7.76 24.07 -8.75
N HIS A 45 8.97 24.47 -8.37
CA HIS A 45 10.17 24.31 -9.19
C HIS A 45 10.76 22.90 -9.07
N ASN A 46 10.70 22.32 -7.87
CA ASN A 46 11.23 21.00 -7.55
C ASN A 46 10.17 20.11 -6.86
N PRO A 47 9.08 19.73 -7.56
CA PRO A 47 7.94 19.10 -6.91
C PRO A 47 8.21 17.70 -6.37
N ASN A 48 9.28 17.04 -6.81
CA ASN A 48 9.61 15.67 -6.43
C ASN A 48 10.61 15.59 -5.27
N VAL A 49 11.08 16.73 -4.77
CA VAL A 49 11.98 16.76 -3.61
C VAL A 49 11.13 16.68 -2.35
N GLU A 50 11.40 15.65 -1.55
CA GLU A 50 10.79 15.48 -0.24
C GLU A 50 11.39 16.48 0.76
N PRO A 51 10.59 17.01 1.70
CA PRO A 51 11.12 17.81 2.80
C PRO A 51 12.05 16.96 3.68
N GLU A 52 12.88 17.65 4.46
CA GLU A 52 13.68 16.99 5.48
C GLU A 52 12.79 16.26 6.49
N LEU A 53 13.18 15.03 6.86
CA LEU A 53 12.49 14.27 7.89
C LEU A 53 12.77 14.90 9.27
N PRO A 54 11.87 14.71 10.24
CA PRO A 54 12.17 15.05 11.63
C PRO A 54 13.44 14.35 12.10
N ALA A 55 14.04 14.88 13.17
CA ALA A 55 15.16 14.23 13.84
C ALA A 55 14.81 12.77 14.16
N ASP A 56 15.75 11.88 13.86
CA ASP A 56 15.56 10.45 14.07
C ASP A 56 15.28 10.19 15.56
N ASN A 57 14.26 9.39 15.83
CA ASN A 57 13.83 9.01 17.18
C ASN A 57 13.91 7.50 17.31
N GLU A 58 14.29 7.01 18.50
CA GLU A 58 14.40 5.56 18.74
C GLU A 58 13.03 4.84 18.65
N ASP A 59 11.93 5.57 18.86
CA ASP A 59 10.58 5.00 18.92
C ASP A 59 9.83 5.03 17.58
N TRP A 60 10.18 5.93 16.66
CA TRP A 60 9.35 6.25 15.49
C TRP A 60 10.14 6.27 14.19
N GLU A 61 9.57 5.67 13.15
CA GLU A 61 9.95 5.91 11.76
C GLU A 61 9.07 7.01 11.17
N TYR A 62 9.65 7.80 10.27
CA TYR A 62 8.98 8.92 9.61
C TYR A 62 9.07 8.79 8.09
N TRP A 63 8.01 9.21 7.39
CA TRP A 63 7.99 9.20 5.93
C TRP A 63 7.14 10.35 5.38
N TRP A 64 7.64 11.07 4.36
CA TRP A 64 6.86 12.08 3.65
C TRP A 64 6.11 11.45 2.47
N ARG A 65 4.81 11.75 2.36
CA ARG A 65 4.00 11.36 1.21
C ARG A 65 3.29 12.57 0.61
N LYS A 66 3.27 12.65 -0.72
CA LYS A 66 2.55 13.71 -1.44
C LYS A 66 1.06 13.38 -1.49
N LEU A 67 0.24 14.27 -0.95
CA LEU A 67 -1.22 14.16 -0.91
C LEU A 67 -1.89 15.40 -1.50
N LEU A 68 -3.19 15.29 -1.78
CA LEU A 68 -4.02 16.44 -2.16
C LEU A 68 -4.29 17.27 -0.90
N GLN A 69 -4.24 18.60 -1.03
CA GLN A 69 -4.70 19.46 0.05
C GLN A 69 -6.19 19.24 0.32
N PRO A 70 -6.66 19.40 1.57
CA PRO A 70 -8.08 19.35 1.90
C PRO A 70 -8.90 20.33 1.07
N PRO A 71 -10.17 20.03 0.73
CA PRO A 71 -11.01 20.91 -0.09
C PRO A 71 -11.04 22.36 0.39
N ALA A 72 -11.10 22.58 1.71
CA ALA A 72 -11.10 23.91 2.33
C ALA A 72 -9.85 24.75 2.00
N LYS A 73 -8.73 24.12 1.62
CA LYS A 73 -7.47 24.79 1.23
C LYS A 73 -7.25 24.84 -0.28
N GLN A 74 -8.08 24.14 -1.06
CA GLN A 74 -8.01 24.13 -2.53
C GLN A 74 -8.55 25.43 -3.16
N HIS A 75 -9.21 26.29 -2.38
CA HIS A 75 -9.82 27.51 -2.87
C HIS A 75 -8.80 28.60 -3.18
N LYS A 76 -8.97 29.25 -4.33
CA LYS A 76 -8.20 30.45 -4.68
C LYS A 76 -8.80 31.67 -3.96
N PRO A 77 -8.01 32.43 -3.18
CA PRO A 77 -8.50 33.67 -2.57
C PRO A 77 -8.94 34.66 -3.65
N GLY A 78 -10.14 35.24 -3.50
CA GLY A 78 -10.69 36.24 -4.43
C GLY A 78 -11.75 35.73 -5.41
N LEU A 79 -12.01 34.42 -5.47
CA LEU A 79 -13.18 33.87 -6.16
C LEU A 79 -14.26 33.44 -5.15
N PRO A 80 -15.55 33.47 -5.53
CA PRO A 80 -16.60 32.83 -4.74
C PRO A 80 -16.24 31.37 -4.47
N ASN A 81 -16.86 30.77 -3.46
CA ASN A 81 -16.52 29.43 -2.98
C ASN A 81 -16.98 28.31 -3.95
N ILE A 82 -16.44 28.32 -5.18
CA ILE A 82 -16.78 27.40 -6.28
C ILE A 82 -15.83 26.19 -6.38
N GLY A 83 -14.95 26.00 -5.38
CA GLY A 83 -13.93 24.95 -5.46
C GLY A 83 -12.91 25.23 -6.58
N LEU A 84 -12.09 24.21 -6.88
CA LEU A 84 -11.28 24.21 -8.10
C LEU A 84 -12.19 24.08 -9.31
N GLY A 85 -11.94 24.87 -10.35
CA GLY A 85 -12.60 24.66 -11.63
C GLY A 85 -12.19 23.31 -12.26
N PRO A 86 -12.94 22.79 -13.25
CA PRO A 86 -12.63 21.51 -13.90
C PRO A 86 -11.27 21.47 -14.60
N PHE A 87 -10.64 22.62 -14.82
CA PHE A 87 -9.33 22.76 -15.46
C PHE A 87 -8.22 23.18 -14.49
N ASP A 88 -8.56 23.46 -13.23
CA ASP A 88 -7.56 23.81 -12.23
C ASP A 88 -6.87 22.56 -11.71
N ALA A 89 -5.54 22.54 -11.80
CA ALA A 89 -4.75 21.47 -11.22
C ALA A 89 -4.93 21.45 -9.69
N PRO A 90 -5.13 20.29 -9.07
CA PRO A 90 -5.33 20.23 -7.64
C PRO A 90 -4.03 20.53 -6.90
N LEU A 91 -4.14 21.32 -5.83
CA LEU A 91 -3.02 21.63 -4.96
C LEU A 91 -2.61 20.38 -4.19
N LYS A 92 -1.30 20.15 -4.14
CA LYS A 92 -0.69 19.06 -3.41
C LYS A 92 0.13 19.60 -2.24
N GLU A 93 0.18 18.85 -1.16
CA GLU A 93 1.06 19.09 -0.03
C GLU A 93 1.79 17.80 0.35
N TRP A 94 2.98 17.95 0.90
CA TRP A 94 3.66 16.87 1.59
C TRP A 94 3.01 16.68 2.96
N ARG A 95 2.65 15.45 3.31
CA ARG A 95 2.13 15.04 4.62
C ARG A 95 3.11 14.07 5.25
N LEU A 96 3.46 14.30 6.51
CA LEU A 96 4.35 13.42 7.24
C LEU A 96 3.52 12.28 7.86
N PHE A 97 4.00 11.06 7.68
CA PHE A 97 3.51 9.85 8.30
C PHE A 97 4.52 9.36 9.32
N ARG A 98 4.04 8.62 10.33
CA ARG A 98 4.90 7.93 11.29
C ARG A 98 4.40 6.53 11.58
N ARG A 99 5.30 5.63 11.96
CA ARG A 99 4.94 4.33 12.54
C ARG A 99 5.90 3.98 13.67
N PRO A 100 5.49 3.20 14.68
CA PRO A 100 6.41 2.73 15.70
C PRO A 100 7.48 1.81 15.07
N LYS A 101 8.73 1.96 15.52
CA LYS A 101 9.82 1.02 15.19
C LYS A 101 9.55 -0.32 15.91
N ILE A 102 9.78 -1.45 15.23
CA ILE A 102 9.67 -2.81 15.81
C ILE A 102 11.06 -3.38 16.08
#